data_AF-A0ABD5PG97-F1
#
_entry.id   AF-A0ABD5PG97-F1
#
_cell.length_a   1.000
_cell.length_b   1.000
_cell.length_c   1.000
_cell.angle_alpha   90.00
_cell.angle_beta   90.00
_cell.angle_gamma   90.00
#
_symmetry.space_group_name_H-M   'P 1'
#
loop_
_entity.id
_entity.type
_entity.pdbx_description
1 polymer ?
#
loop_
_entity_poly.entity_id
_entity_poly.type
_entity_poly.pdbx_seq_one_letter_code
_entity_poly.pdbx_strand_id
1 'polypeptide(L)' 'MAQELAATSRCLGCGYRAPSGVEEWDHVDSPPLGELTRCPECGSTNVTTGR' A
#
# COMPACT_ATOMS: atom_id res chain seq x y z
N MET A 1 -3.69 16.03 16.68
CA MET A 1 -3.76 15.75 15.23
C MET A 1 -2.34 15.86 14.70
N ALA A 2 -1.63 14.74 14.53
CA ALA A 2 -0.31 14.65 13.86
C ALA A 2 0.20 13.21 13.99
N GLN A 3 -0.37 12.30 13.20
CA GLN A 3 0.31 11.07 12.84
C GLN A 3 0.70 11.19 11.36
N GLU A 4 1.67 12.09 11.15
CA GLU A 4 2.30 12.41 9.88
C GLU A 4 3.75 11.93 9.96
N LEU A 5 3.90 10.63 10.24
CA LEU A 5 5.11 9.88 9.93
C LEU A 5 4.67 8.96 8.82
N ALA A 6 4.76 9.44 7.58
CA ALA A 6 4.40 8.64 6.41
C ALA A 6 5.36 7.44 6.32
N ALA A 7 5.02 6.36 7.02
CA ALA A 7 5.83 5.15 7.06
C ALA A 7 6.02 4.68 5.62
N THR A 8 7.24 4.48 5.15
CA THR A 8 7.43 4.07 3.76
C THR A 8 6.93 2.65 3.59
N SER A 9 5.86 2.48 2.82
CA SER A 9 5.38 1.18 2.38
C SER A 9 6.25 0.69 1.22
N ARG A 10 6.56 -0.59 1.21
CA ARG A 10 7.28 -1.25 0.12
C ARG A 10 6.53 -2.49 -0.34
N CYS A 11 6.32 -2.61 -1.65
CA CYS A 11 5.85 -3.83 -2.26
C CYS A 11 6.99 -4.86 -2.28
N LEU A 12 6.76 -6.05 -1.73
CA LEU A 12 7.72 -7.16 -1.76
C LEU A 12 7.69 -7.92 -3.08
N GLY A 13 6.68 -7.71 -3.92
CA GLY A 13 6.56 -8.34 -5.23
C GLY A 13 7.47 -7.73 -6.30
N CYS A 14 7.52 -6.40 -6.37
CA CYS A 14 8.34 -5.67 -7.36
C CYS A 14 9.39 -4.74 -6.76
N GLY A 15 9.34 -4.46 -5.45
CA GLY A 15 10.25 -3.52 -4.79
C GLY A 15 9.81 -2.06 -4.80
N TYR A 16 8.61 -1.74 -5.31
CA TYR A 16 8.02 -0.40 -5.30
C TYR A 16 7.96 0.18 -3.89
N ARG A 17 8.37 1.44 -3.71
CA ARG A 17 8.38 2.14 -2.41
C ARG A 17 7.60 3.43 -2.53
N ALA A 18 6.58 3.58 -1.70
CA ALA A 18 5.79 4.78 -1.63
C ALA A 18 5.44 5.08 -0.16
N PRO A 19 5.11 6.34 0.19
CA PRO A 19 4.62 6.67 1.51
C PRO A 19 3.36 5.81 1.84
N SER A 20 3.16 5.43 3.10
CA SER A 20 1.94 4.77 3.53
C SER A 20 0.84 5.81 3.77
N GLY A 21 -0.39 5.49 3.37
CA GLY A 21 -1.55 6.34 3.58
C GLY A 21 -1.77 7.45 2.55
N VAL A 22 -1.01 7.45 1.44
CA VAL A 22 -1.24 8.31 0.27
C VAL A 22 -1.94 7.53 -0.85
N GLU A 23 -2.69 8.23 -1.69
CA GLU A 23 -3.45 7.71 -2.84
C GLU A 23 -2.57 7.07 -3.93
N GLU A 24 -1.23 7.10 -3.79
CA GLU A 24 -0.31 6.39 -4.70
C GLU A 24 -0.40 4.85 -4.61
N TRP A 25 -1.06 4.30 -3.60
CA TRP A 25 -1.35 2.87 -3.58
C TRP A 25 -2.67 2.59 -4.30
N ASP A 26 -2.72 1.52 -5.09
CA ASP A 26 -3.93 1.13 -5.78
C ASP A 26 -4.88 0.48 -4.77
N HIS A 27 -6.08 1.01 -4.60
CA HIS A 27 -7.08 0.42 -3.71
C HIS A 27 -8.05 -0.39 -4.55
N VAL A 28 -8.02 -1.71 -4.38
CA VAL A 28 -8.95 -2.61 -5.06
C VAL A 28 -10.04 -3.02 -4.10
N ASP A 29 -11.28 -2.79 -4.50
CA ASP A 29 -12.44 -3.39 -3.83
C ASP A 29 -12.57 -4.84 -4.28
N SER A 30 -12.52 -5.76 -3.32
CA SER A 30 -12.69 -7.20 -3.59
C SER A 30 -13.78 -7.74 -2.67
N PRO A 31 -15.00 -7.99 -3.18
CA PRO A 31 -16.02 -8.70 -2.40
C PRO A 31 -15.59 -10.18 -2.31
N PRO A 32 -15.16 -10.72 -1.14
CA PRO A 32 -15.73 -10.56 0.21
C PRO A 32 -14.83 -9.91 1.29
N LEU A 33 -13.68 -9.36 0.93
CA LEU A 33 -12.64 -8.87 1.85
C LEU A 33 -12.69 -7.35 2.08
N GLY A 34 -13.37 -6.61 1.20
CA GLY A 34 -13.45 -5.14 1.24
C GLY A 34 -12.31 -4.47 0.45
N GLU A 35 -12.02 -3.22 0.78
CA GLU A 35 -10.95 -2.44 0.15
C GLU A 35 -9.58 -2.95 0.60
N LEU A 36 -8.77 -3.38 -0.37
CA LEU A 36 -7.42 -3.86 -0.16
C LEU A 36 -6.42 -2.96 -0.87
N THR A 37 -5.33 -2.66 -0.17
CA THR A 37 -4.19 -1.96 -0.75
C THR A 37 -3.39 -2.91 -1.65
N ARG A 38 -3.23 -2.52 -2.91
CA ARG A 38 -2.54 -3.21 -3.99
C ARG A 38 -1.44 -2.31 -4.53
N CYS A 39 -0.33 -2.93 -4.92
CA CYS A 39 0.73 -2.21 -5.62
C CYS A 39 0.28 -1.89 -7.06
N PRO A 40 0.29 -0.60 -7.49
CA PRO A 40 -0.12 -0.22 -8.85
C PRO A 40 0.83 -0.76 -9.93
N GLU A 41 2.11 -0.94 -9.62
CA GLU A 41 3.13 -1.35 -10.60
C GLU A 41 3.01 -2.82 -11.01
N CYS A 42 2.82 -3.72 -10.05
CA CYS A 42 2.80 -5.16 -10.30
C CYS A 42 1.48 -5.84 -9.96
N GLY A 43 0.53 -5.10 -9.39
CA GLY A 43 -0.75 -5.65 -8.95
C GLY A 43 -0.64 -6.63 -7.78
N SER A 44 0.45 -6.61 -7.03
CA SER A 44 0.62 -7.46 -5.85
C SER A 44 0.09 -6.75 -4.60
N THR A 45 -0.68 -7.46 -3.77
CA THR A 45 -1.14 -6.99 -2.46
C THR A 45 -0.13 -7.26 -1.33
N ASN A 46 1.05 -7.80 -1.68
CA ASN A 46 2.11 -8.10 -0.71
C ASN A 46 2.95 -6.84 -0.42
N VAL A 47 2.36 -5.92 0.35
CA VAL A 47 2.95 -4.64 0.75
C VAL A 47 3.30 -4.69 2.23
N THR A 48 4.52 -4.26 2.57
CA THR A 48 4.97 -4.13 3.96
C THR A 48 5.18 -2.67 4.30
N THR A 49 4.68 -2.25 5.47
CA THR A 49 4.89 -0.90 6.01
C THR A 49 5.84 -1.00 7.18
N GLY A 50 6.96 -0.29 7.12
CA GLY A 50 7.89 -0.20 8.26
C GLY A 50 7.29 0.69 9.34
N ARG A 51 6.91 0.09 10.48
CA ARG A 51 6.44 0.81 11.68
C ARG A 51 7.57 1.64 12.30
#